data_AF-A0A2V7RF07-F1
#
_entry.id   AF-A0A2V7RF07-F1
#
_cell.length_a   1.000
_cell.length_b   1.000
_cell.length_c   1.000
_cell.angle_alpha   90.00
_cell.angle_beta   90.00
_cell.angle_gamma   90.00
#
_symmetry.space_group_name_H-M   'P 1'
#
loop_
_entity.id
_entity.type
_entity.pdbx_description
1 polymer ?
#
loop_
_entity_poly.entity_id
_entity_poly.type
_entity_poly.pdbx_seq_one_letter_code
_entity_poly.pdbx_strand_id
1 'polypeptide(L)'
;VRVSQYASILARTLRLDDETVRQIELGGHVHDIGKIGVREAVLNKTEKLTAEEYEHIMIHPIVGWKVLAPLLGDAPIALNIVRSHHERMDGRGVPDGLAGEAIP
;
A
#
# COMPACT_ATOMS: atom_id res chain seq x y z
N VAL A 1 -7.44 9.41 -0.86
CA VAL A 1 -8.92 9.50 -0.92
C VAL A 1 -9.50 8.81 -2.16
N ARG A 2 -9.18 9.23 -3.40
CA ARG A 2 -9.74 8.60 -4.61
C ARG A 2 -9.47 7.09 -4.73
N VAL A 3 -8.25 6.63 -4.43
CA VAL A 3 -7.87 5.21 -4.45
C VAL A 3 -8.78 4.38 -3.55
N SER A 4 -8.96 4.82 -2.29
CA SER A 4 -9.86 4.19 -1.32
C SER A 4 -11.30 4.09 -1.85
N GLN A 5 -11.85 5.19 -2.38
CA GLN A 5 -13.21 5.21 -2.93
C GLN A 5 -13.41 4.22 -4.07
N TYR A 6 -12.49 4.19 -5.04
CA TYR A 6 -12.57 3.25 -6.17
C TYR A 6 -12.42 1.79 -5.71
N ALA A 7 -11.50 1.53 -4.79
CA ALA A 7 -11.31 0.19 -4.23
C ALA A 7 -12.56 -0.30 -3.50
N SER A 8 -13.19 0.54 -2.69
CA SER A 8 -14.44 0.20 -1.98
C SER A 8 -15.62 -0.04 -2.93
N ILE A 9 -15.74 0.75 -4.01
CA ILE A 9 -16.77 0.51 -5.05
C ILE A 9 -16.55 -0.83 -5.73
N LEU A 10 -15.30 -1.17 -6.08
CA LEU A 10 -14.97 -2.45 -6.70
C LEU A 10 -15.28 -3.62 -5.75
N ALA A 11 -14.87 -3.52 -4.49
CA ALA A 11 -15.14 -4.52 -3.46
C ALA A 11 -16.64 -4.79 -3.26
N ARG A 12 -17.46 -3.73 -3.21
CA ARG A 12 -18.93 -3.85 -3.15
C ARG A 12 -19.52 -4.49 -4.40
N THR A 13 -18.98 -4.16 -5.57
CA THR A 13 -19.41 -4.76 -6.85
C THR A 13 -19.11 -6.26 -6.89
N LEU A 14 -18.01 -6.68 -6.28
CA LEU A 14 -17.64 -8.08 -6.10
C LEU A 14 -18.42 -8.77 -4.96
N ARG A 15 -19.34 -8.07 -4.29
CA ARG A 15 -20.18 -8.57 -3.20
C ARG A 15 -19.38 -9.08 -2.00
N LEU A 16 -18.23 -8.46 -1.72
CA LEU A 16 -17.51 -8.69 -0.47
C LEU A 16 -18.35 -8.18 0.71
N ASP A 17 -18.16 -8.78 1.88
CA ASP A 17 -18.86 -8.39 3.10
C ASP A 17 -18.44 -6.99 3.57
N ASP A 18 -19.29 -6.35 4.37
CA ASP A 18 -19.06 -4.97 4.81
C ASP A 18 -17.80 -4.80 5.66
N GLU A 19 -17.36 -5.82 6.41
CA GLU A 19 -16.11 -5.75 7.17
C GLU A 19 -14.91 -5.67 6.23
N THR A 20 -14.86 -6.56 5.24
CA THR A 20 -13.83 -6.55 4.21
C THR A 20 -13.80 -5.21 3.46
N VAL A 21 -14.96 -4.66 3.08
CA VAL A 21 -15.04 -3.37 2.41
C VAL A 21 -14.50 -2.24 3.29
N ARG A 22 -14.81 -2.23 4.60
CA ARG A 22 -14.28 -1.23 5.54
C ARG A 22 -12.76 -1.31 5.66
N GLN A 23 -12.18 -2.50 5.70
CA GLN A 23 -10.72 -2.64 5.76
C GLN A 23 -10.05 -2.24 4.44
N ILE A 24 -10.67 -2.50 3.29
CA ILE A 24 -10.19 -2.02 1.99
C ILE A 24 -10.20 -0.48 1.94
N GLU A 25 -11.27 0.14 2.43
CA GLU A 25 -11.38 1.58 2.51
C GLU A 25 -10.27 2.17 3.39
N LEU A 26 -10.08 1.61 4.58
CA LEU A 26 -9.04 1.99 5.53
C LEU A 26 -7.65 1.83 4.91
N GLY A 27 -7.32 0.66 4.34
CA GLY A 27 -6.06 0.39 3.67
C GLY A 27 -5.79 1.39 2.55
N GLY A 28 -6.79 1.68 1.72
CA GLY A 28 -6.68 2.69 0.67
C GLY A 28 -6.43 4.11 1.18
N HIS A 29 -6.91 4.46 2.37
CA HIS A 29 -6.63 5.76 3.00
C HIS A 29 -5.19 5.89 3.47
N VAL A 30 -4.62 4.80 3.99
CA VAL A 30 -3.35 4.81 4.71
C VAL A 30 -2.19 4.12 3.98
N HIS A 31 -2.40 3.55 2.79
CA HIS A 31 -1.39 2.77 2.04
C HIS A 31 -0.05 3.51 1.88
N ASP A 32 -0.11 4.83 1.70
CA ASP A 32 1.05 5.70 1.46
C ASP A 32 1.62 6.33 2.73
N ILE A 33 1.10 6.04 3.93
CA ILE A 33 1.54 6.71 5.18
C ILE A 33 3.04 6.55 5.42
N GLY A 34 3.64 5.45 4.96
CA GLY A 34 5.08 5.21 5.11
C GLY A 34 5.98 6.19 4.37
N LYS A 35 5.42 7.05 3.49
CA LYS A 35 6.17 8.14 2.85
C LYS A 35 6.73 9.14 3.86
N ILE A 36 6.25 9.14 5.12
CA ILE A 36 6.90 9.86 6.22
C ILE A 36 8.37 9.45 6.45
N GLY A 37 8.78 8.24 6.01
CA GLY A 37 10.17 7.78 6.06
C GLY A 37 11.00 8.19 4.84
N VAL A 38 10.40 8.85 3.84
CA VAL A 38 11.08 9.28 2.62
C VAL A 38 11.67 10.67 2.83
N ARG A 39 12.90 10.91 2.33
CA ARG A 39 13.55 12.21 2.45
C ARG A 39 12.74 13.24 1.68
N GLU A 40 12.49 14.40 2.29
CA GLU A 40 11.68 15.46 1.69
C GLU A 40 12.21 15.91 0.32
N ALA A 41 13.53 16.06 0.19
CA ALA A 41 14.19 16.41 -1.07
C ALA A 41 13.97 15.36 -2.19
N VAL A 42 13.72 14.11 -1.84
CA VAL A 42 13.40 13.03 -2.79
C VAL A 42 11.90 13.01 -3.08
N LEU A 43 11.07 13.14 -2.04
CA LEU A 43 9.61 13.08 -2.16
C LEU A 43 9.03 14.24 -2.99
N ASN A 44 9.60 15.43 -2.87
CA ASN A 44 9.15 16.65 -3.55
C ASN A 44 9.93 16.96 -4.84
N LYS A 45 10.79 16.06 -5.30
CA LYS A 45 11.61 16.29 -6.49
C LYS A 45 10.73 16.39 -7.74
N THR A 46 11.01 17.40 -8.59
CA THR A 46 10.28 17.64 -9.83
C THR A 46 10.93 16.97 -11.05
N GLU A 47 12.24 16.74 -10.99
CA GLU A 47 12.98 16.03 -12.01
C GLU A 47 12.77 14.51 -11.90
N LYS A 48 13.27 13.77 -12.89
CA LYS A 48 13.32 12.30 -12.79
C LYS A 48 14.16 11.89 -11.59
N LEU A 49 13.63 10.93 -10.84
CA LEU A 49 14.35 10.28 -9.76
C LEU A 49 15.50 9.46 -10.34
N THR A 50 16.62 9.43 -9.61
CA THR A 50 17.65 8.41 -9.84
C THR A 50 17.14 7.03 -9.40
N ALA A 51 17.87 5.97 -9.74
CA ALA A 51 17.52 4.63 -9.31
C ALA A 51 17.49 4.52 -7.76
N GLU A 52 18.48 5.11 -7.10
CA GLU A 52 18.61 5.11 -5.64
C GLU A 52 17.51 5.93 -4.96
N GLU A 53 17.10 7.04 -5.59
CA GLU A 53 15.98 7.85 -5.11
C GLU A 53 14.65 7.12 -5.24
N TYR A 54 14.46 6.40 -6.36
CA TYR A 54 13.29 5.55 -6.54
C TYR A 54 13.26 4.44 -5.49
N GLU A 55 14.36 3.71 -5.30
CA GLU A 55 14.49 2.69 -4.25
C GLU A 55 14.19 3.27 -2.86
N HIS A 56 14.67 4.48 -2.58
CA HIS A 56 14.39 5.20 -1.33
C HIS A 56 12.90 5.49 -1.15
N ILE A 57 12.16 5.82 -2.21
CA ILE A 57 10.70 5.96 -2.14
C ILE A 57 10.07 4.59 -1.87
N MET A 58 10.52 3.53 -2.53
CA MET A 58 9.93 2.20 -2.46
C MET A 58 10.07 1.50 -1.10
N ILE A 59 10.74 2.11 -0.12
CA ILE A 59 10.73 1.63 1.27
C ILE A 59 9.38 1.89 1.98
N HIS A 60 8.56 2.82 1.48
CA HIS A 60 7.35 3.27 2.17
C HIS A 60 6.31 2.17 2.49
N PRO A 61 6.12 1.10 1.70
CA PRO A 61 5.18 0.05 2.08
C PRO A 61 5.62 -0.66 3.36
N ILE A 62 6.94 -0.88 3.52
CA ILE A 62 7.53 -1.48 4.73
C ILE A 62 7.41 -0.53 5.91
N VAL A 63 7.74 0.74 5.73
CA VAL A 63 7.65 1.76 6.80
C VAL A 63 6.19 1.93 7.25
N GLY A 64 5.26 2.04 6.31
CA GLY A 64 3.83 2.19 6.59
C GLY A 64 3.29 1.00 7.37
N TRP A 65 3.63 -0.23 6.94
CA TRP A 65 3.24 -1.44 7.67
C TRP A 65 3.80 -1.45 9.09
N LYS A 66 5.08 -1.12 9.29
CA LYS A 66 5.71 -1.09 10.63
C LYS A 66 5.04 -0.09 11.57
N VAL A 67 4.61 1.06 11.05
CA VAL A 67 3.92 2.10 11.82
C VAL A 67 2.50 1.67 12.18
N LEU A 68 1.79 1.03 11.26
CA LEU A 68 0.37 0.70 11.43
C LEU A 68 0.13 -0.66 12.09
N ALA A 69 1.03 -1.63 11.96
CA ALA A 69 0.83 -2.98 12.49
C ALA A 69 0.48 -3.03 13.99
N PRO A 70 1.09 -2.21 14.87
CA PRO A 70 0.69 -2.15 16.28
C PRO A 70 -0.68 -1.50 16.52
N LEU A 71 -1.18 -0.70 15.57
CA LEU A 71 -2.41 0.10 15.69
C LEU A 71 -3.63 -0.58 15.04
N LEU A 72 -3.40 -1.38 14.00
CA LEU A 72 -4.41 -2.00 13.14
C LEU A 72 -4.34 -3.53 13.20
N GLY A 73 -3.98 -4.09 14.36
CA GLY A 73 -3.81 -5.53 14.54
C GLY A 73 -5.08 -6.36 14.29
N ASP A 74 -6.25 -5.72 14.37
CA ASP A 74 -7.57 -6.29 14.08
C ASP A 74 -8.04 -6.04 12.64
N ALA A 75 -7.27 -5.29 11.83
CA ALA A 75 -7.57 -4.98 10.43
C ALA A 75 -6.49 -5.53 9.46
N PRO A 76 -6.32 -6.86 9.37
CA PRO A 76 -5.25 -7.47 8.59
C PRO A 76 -5.31 -7.15 7.09
N ILE A 77 -6.51 -6.96 6.52
CA ILE A 77 -6.65 -6.61 5.10
C ILE A 77 -6.10 -5.20 4.84
N ALA A 78 -6.33 -4.26 5.75
CA ALA A 78 -5.77 -2.92 5.65
C ALA A 78 -4.23 -2.95 5.69
N LEU A 79 -3.66 -3.77 6.59
CA LEU A 79 -2.21 -3.96 6.68
C LEU A 79 -1.62 -4.60 5.42
N ASN A 80 -2.30 -5.61 4.85
CA ASN A 80 -1.90 -6.25 3.60
C ASN A 80 -1.86 -5.23 2.45
N ILE A 81 -2.89 -4.39 2.32
CA ILE A 81 -2.92 -3.33 1.31
C ILE A 81 -1.74 -2.37 1.48
N VAL A 82 -1.46 -1.92 2.70
CA VAL A 82 -0.32 -1.03 2.96
C VAL A 82 1.01 -1.67 2.55
N ARG A 83 1.21 -2.95 2.85
CA ARG A 83 2.47 -3.65 2.56
C ARG A 83 2.64 -4.00 1.08
N SER A 84 1.56 -4.42 0.42
CA SER A 84 1.62 -5.13 -0.87
C SER A 84 1.11 -4.32 -2.05
N HIS A 85 0.74 -3.04 -1.89
CA HIS A 85 0.18 -2.24 -2.99
C HIS A 85 1.16 -1.92 -4.15
N HIS A 86 2.46 -2.23 -4.01
CA HIS A 86 3.45 -2.21 -5.09
C HIS A 86 3.87 -3.60 -5.57
N GLU A 87 3.22 -4.64 -5.07
CA GLU A 87 3.36 -5.98 -5.65
C GLU A 87 2.77 -6.01 -7.05
N ARG A 88 3.31 -6.90 -7.87
CA ARG A 88 2.95 -7.01 -9.28
C ARG A 88 2.65 -8.46 -9.60
N MET A 89 1.59 -8.70 -10.37
CA MET A 89 1.18 -10.05 -10.76
C MET A 89 2.30 -10.88 -11.40
N ASP A 90 3.29 -10.23 -12.02
CA ASP A 90 4.47 -10.85 -12.64
C ASP A 90 5.63 -11.17 -11.67
N GLY A 91 5.46 -10.94 -10.36
CA GLY A 91 6.48 -11.19 -9.34
C GLY A 91 7.63 -10.19 -9.33
N ARG A 92 7.60 -9.15 -10.17
CA ARG A 92 8.63 -8.09 -10.22
C ARG A 92 8.29 -6.91 -9.31
N GLY A 93 7.29 -7.07 -8.46
CA GLY A 93 6.87 -6.10 -7.47
C GLY A 93 7.79 -6.08 -6.25
N VAL A 94 7.53 -5.13 -5.36
CA VAL A 94 8.25 -4.95 -4.10
C VAL A 94 7.22 -4.66 -3.00
N PRO A 95 7.51 -4.93 -1.72
CA PRO A 95 8.79 -5.34 -1.16
C PRO A 95 9.09 -6.85 -1.16
N ASP A 96 8.08 -7.70 -1.31
CA ASP A 96 8.17 -9.13 -1.05
C ASP A 96 8.27 -9.97 -2.34
N GLY A 97 8.01 -9.38 -3.52
CA GLY A 97 8.13 -10.05 -4.81
C GLY A 97 7.04 -11.13 -4.99
N LEU A 98 5.85 -10.87 -4.44
CA LEU A 98 4.70 -11.77 -4.51
C LEU A 98 4.17 -11.79 -5.94
N ALA A 99 3.68 -12.94 -6.38
CA ALA A 99 3.19 -13.16 -7.74
C ALA A 99 1.82 -13.82 -7.73
N GLY A 100 0.98 -13.45 -8.71
CA GLY A 100 -0.35 -14.04 -8.88
C GLY A 100 -1.19 -14.02 -7.61
N GLU A 101 -1.72 -15.17 -7.24
CA GLU A 101 -2.60 -15.37 -6.08
C GLU A 101 -1.87 -15.28 -4.73
N ALA A 102 -0.54 -15.15 -4.72
CA ALA A 102 0.20 -14.88 -3.48
C ALA A 102 0.07 -13.43 -3.02
N ILE A 103 -0.40 -12.52 -3.89
CA ILE A 103 -0.70 -11.13 -3.54
C ILE A 103 -2.04 -11.11 -2.79
N PRO A 104 -2.08 -10.58 -1.55
CA PRO A 104 -3.27 -10.60 -0.71
C PRO A 104 -4.36 -9.60 -1.13
#